data_AF-A0A9P4SAY7-F1
#
_entry.id   AF-A0A9P4SAY7-F1
#
_cell.length_a   1.000
_cell.length_b   1.000
_cell.length_c   1.000
_cell.angle_alpha   90.00
_cell.angle_beta   90.00
_cell.angle_gamma   90.00
#
_symmetry.space_group_name_H-M   'P 1'
#
loop_
_entity.id
_entity.type
_entity.pdbx_description
1 polymer ?
#
loop_
_entity_poly.entity_id
_entity_poly.type
_entity_poly.pdbx_seq_one_letter_code
_entity_poly.pdbx_strand_id
1 'polypeptide(L)'
;MDEIITRWASDLSKYQKDFQKQAEQVAAWDRLLVENSDKITTLFNKTFQAERDAAEVERQLSNVEMQQHELDTWLTRYEGEVDALLEKQMGGERQGPDSEREKTYKLAEKLSSRLNELNQSLGEMVEETNSISASVSRSNKSDDPLSQVIRVLNSHLAQLQVIDSGAAELKGKIAAAQREGAGIARHNGWNGVGSDPADDFYRSFRGGR
;
A
#
# COMPACT_ATOMS: atom_id res chain seq x y z
N MET A 1 -11.64 34.23 -75.28
CA MET A 1 -10.30 34.03 -74.67
C MET A 1 -10.33 34.49 -73.22
N ASP A 2 -10.86 35.69 -72.94
CA ASP A 2 -10.98 36.26 -71.59
C ASP A 2 -11.85 35.45 -70.61
N GLU A 3 -12.90 34.78 -71.08
CA GLU A 3 -13.73 33.90 -70.23
C GLU A 3 -12.95 32.72 -69.63
N ILE A 4 -12.00 32.15 -70.39
CA ILE A 4 -11.17 31.03 -69.93
C ILE A 4 -10.18 31.51 -68.86
N ILE A 5 -9.58 32.68 -69.07
CA ILE A 5 -8.66 33.31 -68.12
C ILE A 5 -9.40 33.64 -66.81
N THR A 6 -10.63 34.16 -66.92
CA THR A 6 -11.46 34.50 -65.75
C THR A 6 -11.85 33.25 -64.96
N ARG A 7 -12.19 32.15 -65.66
CA ARG A 7 -12.49 30.86 -65.04
C ARG A 7 -11.27 30.26 -64.33
N TRP A 8 -10.10 30.27 -64.98
CA TRP A 8 -8.85 29.80 -64.36
C TRP A 8 -8.45 30.63 -63.14
N ALA A 9 -8.62 31.96 -63.18
CA ALA A 9 -8.36 32.83 -62.02
C ALA A 9 -9.30 32.52 -60.84
N SER A 10 -10.58 32.27 -61.14
CA SER A 10 -11.58 31.86 -60.14
C SER A 10 -11.26 30.48 -59.55
N ASP A 11 -10.97 29.49 -60.40
CA ASP A 11 -10.64 28.13 -59.96
C ASP A 11 -9.34 28.10 -59.15
N LEU A 12 -8.33 28.86 -59.56
CA LEU A 12 -7.08 29.01 -58.81
C LEU A 12 -7.32 29.63 -57.43
N SER A 13 -8.14 30.69 -57.34
CA SER A 13 -8.48 31.31 -56.06
C SER A 13 -9.26 30.35 -55.15
N LYS A 14 -10.16 29.55 -55.72
CA LYS A 14 -10.92 28.52 -54.99
C LYS A 14 -9.98 27.43 -54.45
N TYR A 15 -9.14 26.85 -55.30
CA TYR A 15 -8.22 25.79 -54.89
C TYR A 15 -7.13 26.28 -53.95
N GLN A 16 -6.68 27.53 -54.08
CA GLN A 16 -5.77 28.15 -53.10
C GLN A 16 -6.40 28.18 -51.70
N LYS A 17 -7.68 28.58 -51.60
CA LYS A 17 -8.40 28.62 -50.32
C LYS A 17 -8.61 27.22 -49.74
N ASP A 18 -8.94 26.24 -50.57
CA ASP A 18 -9.14 24.87 -50.12
C ASP A 18 -7.81 24.21 -49.70
N PHE A 19 -6.72 24.47 -50.43
CA PHE A 19 -5.37 24.04 -50.06
C PHE A 19 -4.95 24.61 -48.71
N GLN A 20 -5.22 25.89 -48.46
CA GLN A 20 -4.89 26.52 -47.19
C GLN A 20 -5.64 25.86 -46.01
N LYS A 21 -6.94 25.57 -46.18
CA LYS A 21 -7.72 24.84 -45.17
C LYS A 21 -7.18 23.43 -44.92
N GLN A 22 -6.79 22.72 -45.98
CA GLN A 22 -6.21 21.38 -45.86
C GLN A 22 -4.86 21.44 -45.15
N ALA A 23 -4.01 22.43 -45.45
CA ALA A 23 -2.74 22.62 -44.77
C ALA A 23 -2.93 22.91 -43.26
N GLU A 24 -3.91 23.74 -42.90
CA GLU A 24 -4.27 24.00 -41.50
C GLU A 24 -4.76 22.72 -40.79
N GLN A 25 -5.57 21.90 -41.48
CA GLN A 25 -6.05 20.63 -40.94
C GLN A 25 -4.92 19.61 -40.73
N VAL A 26 -3.99 19.51 -41.69
CA VAL A 26 -2.80 18.64 -41.57
C VAL A 26 -1.93 19.11 -40.40
N ALA A 27 -1.70 20.42 -40.26
CA ALA A 27 -0.94 20.96 -39.14
C ALA A 27 -1.59 20.64 -37.77
N ALA A 28 -2.92 20.66 -37.70
CA ALA A 28 -3.65 20.26 -36.48
C ALA A 28 -3.49 18.76 -36.19
N TRP A 29 -3.53 17.90 -37.21
CA TRP A 29 -3.30 16.46 -37.07
C TRP A 29 -1.86 16.14 -36.66
N ASP A 30 -0.87 16.85 -37.21
CA ASP A 30 0.53 16.68 -36.81
C ASP A 30 0.73 17.01 -35.33
N ARG A 31 0.11 18.09 -34.85
CA ARG A 31 0.16 18.45 -33.43
C ARG A 31 -0.48 17.38 -32.54
N LEU A 32 -1.62 16.83 -32.94
CA LEU A 32 -2.28 15.74 -32.23
C LEU A 32 -1.42 14.46 -32.21
N LEU A 33 -0.75 14.16 -33.32
CA LEU A 33 0.11 13.00 -33.45
C LEU A 33 1.30 13.09 -32.49
N VAL A 34 1.94 14.25 -32.38
CA VAL A 34 3.01 14.49 -31.40
C VAL A 34 2.50 14.34 -29.97
N GLU A 35 1.35 14.94 -29.63
CA GLU A 35 0.78 14.81 -28.28
C GLU A 35 0.45 13.35 -27.92
N ASN A 36 -0.11 12.60 -28.88
CA ASN A 36 -0.38 11.18 -28.68
C ASN A 36 0.90 10.36 -28.58
N SER A 37 1.95 10.71 -29.33
CA SER A 37 3.26 10.08 -29.22
C SER A 37 3.82 10.23 -27.79
N ASP A 38 3.76 11.43 -27.21
CA ASP A 38 4.23 11.67 -25.83
C ASP A 38 3.43 10.85 -24.81
N LYS A 39 2.10 10.75 -24.99
CA LYS A 39 1.24 9.90 -24.15
C LYS A 39 1.60 8.42 -24.28
N ILE A 40 1.86 7.94 -25.50
CA ILE A 40 2.28 6.56 -25.76
C ILE A 40 3.62 6.27 -25.08
N THR A 41 4.60 7.16 -25.20
CA THR A 41 5.90 7.01 -24.51
C THR A 41 5.73 6.97 -23.00
N THR A 42 4.87 7.82 -22.44
CA THR A 42 4.58 7.82 -20.99
C THR A 42 3.93 6.51 -20.56
N LEU A 43 2.96 6.00 -21.32
CA LEU A 43 2.31 4.72 -21.05
C LEU A 43 3.30 3.58 -21.16
N PHE A 44 4.15 3.56 -22.19
CA PHE A 44 5.19 2.56 -22.37
C PHE A 44 6.11 2.47 -21.15
N ASN A 45 6.60 3.61 -20.66
CA ASN A 45 7.46 3.65 -19.48
C ASN A 45 6.74 3.14 -18.22
N LYS A 46 5.45 3.48 -18.04
CA LYS A 46 4.65 2.98 -16.91
C LYS A 46 4.41 1.48 -17.01
N THR A 47 4.09 0.99 -18.20
CA THR A 47 3.88 -0.45 -18.45
C THR A 47 5.17 -1.23 -18.21
N PHE A 48 6.30 -0.74 -18.69
CA PHE A 48 7.60 -1.37 -18.46
C PHE A 48 7.97 -1.41 -16.97
N GLN A 49 7.70 -0.32 -16.24
CA GLN A 49 7.90 -0.32 -14.79
C GLN A 49 6.97 -1.31 -14.08
N ALA A 50 5.69 -1.38 -14.48
CA ALA A 50 4.74 -2.33 -13.91
C ALA A 50 5.13 -3.79 -14.22
N GLU A 51 5.67 -4.08 -15.40
CA GLU A 51 6.20 -5.40 -15.77
C GLU A 51 7.38 -5.79 -14.86
N ARG A 52 8.30 -4.86 -14.61
CA ARG A 52 9.41 -5.08 -13.68
C ARG A 52 8.93 -5.33 -12.25
N ASP A 53 7.95 -4.55 -11.80
CA ASP A 53 7.40 -4.70 -10.45
C ASP A 53 6.63 -6.02 -10.31
N ALA A 54 5.91 -6.46 -11.34
CA ALA A 54 5.26 -7.77 -11.38
C ALA A 54 6.29 -8.92 -11.34
N ALA A 55 7.37 -8.82 -12.10
CA ALA A 55 8.46 -9.81 -12.07
C ALA A 55 9.15 -9.88 -10.70
N GLU A 56 9.30 -8.75 -10.01
CA GLU A 56 9.82 -8.72 -8.65
C GLU A 56 8.85 -9.38 -7.66
N VAL A 57 7.55 -9.11 -7.76
CA VAL A 57 6.52 -9.78 -6.94
C VAL A 57 6.56 -11.30 -7.16
N GLU A 58 6.65 -11.76 -8.41
CA GLU A 58 6.76 -13.19 -8.73
C GLU A 58 7.99 -13.82 -8.07
N ARG A 59 9.14 -13.14 -8.13
CA ARG A 59 10.36 -13.59 -7.45
C ARG A 59 10.15 -13.70 -5.94
N GLN A 60 9.52 -12.69 -5.32
CA GLN A 60 9.25 -12.73 -3.88
C GLN A 60 8.28 -13.86 -3.52
N LEU A 61 7.24 -14.10 -4.32
CA LEU A 61 6.32 -15.21 -4.11
C LEU A 61 7.03 -16.56 -4.20
N SER A 62 7.90 -16.76 -5.19
CA SER A 62 8.70 -17.99 -5.30
C SER A 62 9.64 -18.18 -4.11
N ASN A 63 10.26 -17.11 -3.59
CA ASN A 63 11.07 -17.18 -2.37
C ASN A 63 10.23 -17.58 -1.15
N VAL A 64 9.03 -17.00 -1.00
CA VAL A 64 8.12 -17.34 0.10
C VAL A 64 7.66 -18.79 0.01
N GLU A 65 7.33 -19.27 -1.20
CA GLU A 65 6.95 -20.67 -1.43
C GLU A 65 8.09 -21.63 -1.07
N MET A 66 9.32 -21.33 -1.48
CA MET A 66 10.49 -22.11 -1.12
C MET A 66 10.72 -22.13 0.40
N GLN A 67 10.59 -20.98 1.08
CA GLN A 67 10.69 -20.92 2.54
C GLN A 67 9.59 -21.72 3.23
N GLN A 68 8.36 -21.68 2.73
CA GLN A 68 7.26 -22.50 3.25
C GLN A 68 7.58 -23.99 3.11
N HIS A 69 8.14 -24.42 1.97
CA HIS A 69 8.54 -25.81 1.76
C HIS A 69 9.69 -26.26 2.68
N GLU A 70 10.69 -25.41 2.90
CA GLU A 70 11.78 -25.69 3.84
C GLU A 70 11.26 -25.83 5.27
N LEU A 71 10.37 -24.93 5.71
CA LEU A 71 9.74 -24.98 7.02
C LEU A 71 8.87 -26.24 7.21
N ASP A 72 8.12 -26.64 6.19
CA ASP A 72 7.32 -27.87 6.18
C ASP A 72 8.22 -29.12 6.31
N THR A 73 9.35 -29.13 5.59
CA THR A 73 10.34 -30.22 5.69
C THR A 73 10.95 -30.30 7.09
N TRP A 74 11.30 -29.15 7.69
CA TRP A 74 11.82 -29.11 9.06
C TRP A 74 10.77 -29.53 10.09
N LEU A 75 9.53 -29.08 9.93
CA LEU A 75 8.40 -29.50 10.79
C LEU A 75 8.20 -31.01 10.71
N THR A 76 8.10 -31.59 9.52
CA THR A 76 7.96 -33.04 9.33
C THR A 76 9.10 -33.82 10.01
N ARG A 77 10.34 -33.31 9.92
CA ARG A 77 11.47 -33.92 10.61
C ARG A 77 11.33 -33.84 12.13
N TYR A 78 10.99 -32.67 12.67
CA TYR A 78 10.82 -32.50 14.11
C TYR A 78 9.64 -33.30 14.66
N GLU A 79 8.55 -33.42 13.91
CA GLU A 79 7.43 -34.31 14.23
C GLU A 79 7.90 -35.75 14.37
N GLY A 80 8.70 -36.25 13.41
CA GLY A 80 9.30 -37.58 13.51
C GLY A 80 10.26 -37.75 14.70
N GLU A 81 11.07 -36.74 15.03
CA GLU A 81 11.94 -36.76 16.22
C GLU A 81 11.11 -36.77 17.52
N VAL A 82 10.01 -36.01 17.57
CA VAL A 82 9.08 -35.97 18.71
C VAL A 82 8.36 -37.31 18.86
N ASP A 83 7.88 -37.92 17.77
CA ASP A 83 7.24 -39.23 17.79
C ASP A 83 8.18 -40.32 18.31
N ALA A 84 9.45 -40.32 17.87
CA ALA A 84 10.46 -41.24 18.37
C ALA A 84 10.76 -41.04 19.87
N LEU A 85 10.78 -39.79 20.35
CA LEU A 85 10.90 -39.50 21.79
C LEU A 85 9.67 -39.98 22.56
N LEU A 86 8.47 -39.79 21.99
CA LEU A 86 7.21 -40.25 22.57
C LEU A 86 7.20 -41.78 22.71
N GLU A 87 7.60 -42.50 21.66
CA GLU A 87 7.69 -43.97 21.64
C GLU A 87 8.71 -44.48 22.67
N LYS A 88 9.87 -43.83 22.78
CA LYS A 88 10.88 -44.16 23.80
C LYS A 88 10.38 -43.89 25.23
N GLN A 89 9.55 -42.87 25.42
CA GLN A 89 8.94 -42.53 26.71
C GLN A 89 7.77 -43.45 27.08
N MET A 90 7.11 -44.08 26.10
CA MET A 90 6.04 -45.06 26.33
C MET A 90 6.53 -46.39 26.97
N GLY A 91 7.85 -46.60 27.04
CA GLY A 91 8.47 -47.69 27.81
C GLY A 91 8.56 -47.44 29.32
N GLY A 92 8.25 -46.23 29.80
CA GLY A 92 8.21 -45.87 31.23
C GLY A 92 6.84 -45.30 31.60
N GLU A 93 6.26 -45.73 32.72
CA GLU A 93 4.93 -45.32 33.16
C GLU A 93 4.74 -43.80 33.10
N ARG A 94 3.85 -43.35 32.20
CA ARG A 94 3.34 -41.97 32.15
C ARG A 94 2.41 -41.71 33.33
N GLN A 95 2.94 -41.59 34.54
CA GLN A 95 2.21 -41.11 35.70
C GLN A 95 2.96 -39.95 36.36
N GLY A 96 2.41 -38.73 36.24
CA GLY A 96 2.97 -37.54 36.89
C GLY A 96 2.57 -36.20 36.25
N PRO A 97 3.19 -35.09 36.70
CA PRO A 97 2.89 -33.71 36.30
C PRO A 97 2.90 -33.42 34.79
N ASP A 98 3.55 -34.26 34.00
CA ASP A 98 3.58 -34.14 32.53
C ASP A 98 2.23 -34.44 31.87
N SER A 99 1.40 -35.33 32.44
CA SER A 99 0.06 -35.58 31.92
C SER A 99 -0.89 -34.39 32.12
N GLU A 100 -0.74 -33.67 33.23
CA GLU A 100 -1.51 -32.45 33.48
C GLU A 100 -1.05 -31.31 32.55
N ARG A 101 0.26 -31.16 32.35
CA ARG A 101 0.80 -30.22 31.35
C ARG A 101 0.28 -30.50 29.94
N GLU A 102 0.31 -31.75 29.49
CA GLU A 102 -0.22 -32.13 28.18
C GLU A 102 -1.70 -31.72 28.01
N LYS A 103 -2.54 -31.95 29.03
CA LYS A 103 -3.96 -31.55 29.02
C LYS A 103 -4.11 -30.03 28.90
N THR A 104 -3.28 -29.25 29.59
CA THR A 104 -3.34 -27.77 29.51
C THR A 104 -2.93 -27.24 28.14
N TYR A 105 -1.86 -27.79 27.54
CA TYR A 105 -1.43 -27.38 26.19
C TYR A 105 -2.44 -27.78 25.12
N LYS A 106 -3.02 -28.99 25.19
CA LYS A 106 -4.10 -29.43 24.29
C LYS A 106 -5.34 -28.53 24.40
N LEU A 107 -5.66 -28.04 25.59
CA LEU A 107 -6.78 -27.12 25.77
C LEU A 107 -6.47 -25.74 25.16
N ALA A 108 -5.24 -25.23 25.33
CA ALA A 108 -4.80 -23.98 24.71
C ALA A 108 -4.82 -24.06 23.18
N GLU A 109 -4.34 -25.16 22.60
CA GLU A 109 -4.38 -25.44 21.16
C GLU A 109 -5.83 -25.43 20.63
N LYS A 110 -6.74 -26.16 21.29
CA LYS A 110 -8.16 -26.17 20.93
C LYS A 110 -8.81 -24.79 21.02
N LEU A 111 -8.45 -23.99 22.04
CA LEU A 111 -8.95 -22.62 22.18
C LEU A 111 -8.45 -21.74 21.04
N SER A 112 -7.17 -21.82 20.69
CA SER A 112 -6.58 -21.07 19.58
C SER A 112 -7.22 -21.44 18.24
N SER A 113 -7.40 -22.74 17.98
CA SER A 113 -8.09 -23.23 16.77
C SER A 113 -9.52 -22.69 16.69
N ARG A 114 -10.28 -22.77 17.78
CA ARG A 114 -11.66 -22.25 17.84
C ARG A 114 -11.72 -20.73 17.64
N LEU A 115 -10.75 -19.97 18.17
CA LEU A 115 -10.67 -18.53 17.93
C LEU A 115 -10.37 -18.23 16.46
N ASN A 116 -9.52 -19.03 15.81
CA ASN A 116 -9.23 -18.87 14.38
C ASN A 116 -10.44 -19.19 13.50
N GLU A 117 -11.16 -20.28 13.79
CA GLU A 117 -12.42 -20.63 13.13
C GLU A 117 -13.48 -19.54 13.32
N LEU A 118 -13.60 -18.98 14.53
CA LEU A 118 -14.51 -17.85 14.80
C LEU A 118 -14.10 -16.59 14.02
N ASN A 119 -12.80 -16.29 13.93
CA ASN A 119 -12.31 -15.15 13.16
C ASN A 119 -12.58 -15.32 11.65
N GLN A 120 -12.37 -16.53 11.13
CA GLN A 120 -12.71 -16.86 9.74
C GLN A 120 -14.22 -16.74 9.51
N SER A 121 -15.04 -17.33 10.38
CA SER A 121 -16.51 -17.23 10.28
C SER A 121 -17.02 -15.79 10.39
N LEU A 122 -16.40 -14.96 11.23
CA LEU A 122 -16.70 -13.53 11.29
C LEU A 122 -16.29 -12.82 10.00
N GLY A 123 -15.13 -13.16 9.43
CA GLY A 123 -14.69 -12.66 8.12
C GLY A 123 -15.69 -13.01 7.01
N GLU A 124 -16.10 -14.28 6.93
CA GLU A 124 -17.11 -14.77 6.00
C GLU A 124 -18.47 -14.08 6.22
N MET A 125 -18.89 -13.88 7.48
CA MET A 125 -20.12 -13.14 7.80
C MET A 125 -20.03 -11.67 7.40
N VAL A 126 -18.87 -11.03 7.52
CA VAL A 126 -18.63 -9.66 7.05
C VAL A 126 -18.68 -9.61 5.52
N GLU A 127 -18.07 -10.58 4.83
CA GLU A 127 -18.16 -10.69 3.38
C GLU A 127 -19.60 -10.93 2.91
N GLU A 128 -20.33 -11.84 3.56
CA GLU A 128 -21.74 -12.12 3.30
C GLU A 128 -22.58 -10.87 3.56
N THR A 129 -22.38 -10.19 4.69
CA THR A 129 -23.07 -8.94 5.03
C THR A 129 -22.77 -7.84 4.02
N ASN A 130 -21.52 -7.71 3.57
CA ASN A 130 -21.14 -6.77 2.52
C ASN A 130 -21.77 -7.15 1.18
N SER A 131 -21.86 -8.45 0.87
CA SER A 131 -22.50 -8.97 -0.34
C SER A 131 -24.01 -8.72 -0.33
N ILE A 132 -24.68 -8.91 0.82
CA ILE A 132 -26.09 -8.67 1.06
C ILE A 132 -26.37 -7.17 1.06
N SER A 133 -25.57 -6.36 1.74
CA SER A 133 -25.70 -4.90 1.72
C SER A 133 -25.54 -4.36 0.30
N ALA A 134 -24.59 -4.92 -0.45
CA ALA A 134 -24.43 -4.61 -1.85
C ALA A 134 -25.59 -5.16 -2.71
N SER A 135 -26.20 -6.31 -2.39
CA SER A 135 -27.32 -6.87 -3.16
C SER A 135 -28.67 -6.19 -2.88
N VAL A 136 -28.92 -5.78 -1.63
CA VAL A 136 -30.05 -4.95 -1.19
C VAL A 136 -29.98 -3.57 -1.85
N SER A 137 -28.77 -3.02 -2.02
CA SER A 137 -28.53 -1.80 -2.82
C SER A 137 -28.66 -2.04 -4.33
N ARG A 138 -28.54 -3.29 -4.81
CA ARG A 138 -28.67 -3.73 -6.22
C ARG A 138 -30.11 -4.07 -6.63
N SER A 139 -31.14 -3.72 -5.85
CA SER A 139 -32.53 -4.02 -6.23
C SER A 139 -33.02 -3.28 -7.48
N ASN A 140 -32.18 -2.49 -8.16
CA ASN A 140 -32.33 -2.12 -9.57
C ASN A 140 -30.95 -1.71 -10.15
N LYS A 141 -30.38 -2.55 -11.02
CA LYS A 141 -29.15 -2.35 -11.82
C LYS A 141 -27.83 -2.60 -11.09
N SER A 142 -27.19 -3.71 -11.42
CA SER A 142 -25.90 -4.20 -10.91
C SER A 142 -24.67 -3.35 -11.29
N ASP A 143 -24.86 -2.21 -11.94
CA ASP A 143 -23.81 -1.35 -12.50
C ASP A 143 -24.17 0.14 -12.33
N ASP A 144 -24.86 0.51 -11.24
CA ASP A 144 -25.09 1.92 -10.97
C ASP A 144 -23.75 2.60 -10.59
N PRO A 145 -23.25 3.56 -11.40
CA PRO A 145 -22.02 4.29 -11.09
C PRO A 145 -22.09 4.96 -9.71
N LEU A 146 -23.29 5.28 -9.21
CA LEU A 146 -23.47 5.81 -7.86
C LEU A 146 -23.03 4.82 -6.77
N SER A 147 -23.32 3.53 -6.94
CA SER A 147 -22.89 2.48 -6.00
C SER A 147 -21.38 2.30 -6.00
N GLN A 148 -20.73 2.47 -7.15
CA GLN A 148 -19.26 2.46 -7.25
C GLN A 148 -18.66 3.68 -6.54
N VAL A 149 -19.24 4.87 -6.74
CA VAL A 149 -18.81 6.11 -6.06
C VAL A 149 -18.92 5.97 -4.55
N ILE A 150 -20.04 5.45 -4.03
CA ILE A 150 -20.23 5.25 -2.58
C ILE A 150 -19.18 4.28 -2.02
N ARG A 151 -18.85 3.21 -2.74
CA ARG A 151 -17.80 2.27 -2.31
C ARG A 151 -16.42 2.93 -2.26
N VAL A 152 -16.07 3.71 -3.28
CA VAL A 152 -14.80 4.47 -3.32
C VAL A 152 -14.76 5.49 -2.19
N LEU A 153 -15.85 6.21 -1.94
CA LEU A 153 -15.95 7.19 -0.86
C LEU A 153 -15.79 6.54 0.52
N ASN A 154 -16.43 5.39 0.75
CA ASN A 154 -16.28 4.65 2.01
C ASN A 154 -14.84 4.16 2.20
N SER A 155 -14.20 3.67 1.13
CA SER A 155 -12.78 3.31 1.14
C SER A 155 -11.89 4.52 1.45
N HIS A 156 -12.14 5.66 0.81
CA HIS A 156 -11.42 6.90 1.08
C HIS A 156 -11.63 7.41 2.50
N LEU A 157 -12.85 7.28 3.05
CA LEU A 157 -13.14 7.65 4.44
C LEU A 157 -12.35 6.78 5.42
N ALA A 158 -12.32 5.45 5.20
CA ALA A 158 -11.52 4.55 6.00
C ALA A 158 -10.02 4.87 5.89
N GLN A 159 -9.52 5.15 4.69
CA GLN A 159 -8.14 5.59 4.47
C GLN A 159 -7.83 6.90 5.21
N LEU A 160 -8.73 7.88 5.17
CA LEU A 160 -8.57 9.14 5.90
C LEU A 160 -8.57 8.94 7.42
N GLN A 161 -9.39 8.04 7.95
CA GLN A 161 -9.37 7.68 9.38
C GLN A 161 -8.04 7.04 9.80
N VAL A 162 -7.46 6.20 8.95
CA VAL A 162 -6.13 5.62 9.18
C VAL A 162 -5.05 6.70 9.12
N ILE A 163 -5.14 7.64 8.17
CA ILE A 163 -4.21 8.77 8.08
C ILE A 163 -4.34 9.67 9.31
N ASP A 164 -5.56 9.99 9.76
CA ASP A 164 -5.80 10.83 10.93
C ASP A 164 -5.26 10.17 12.21
N SER A 165 -5.55 8.89 12.42
CA SER A 165 -5.02 8.14 13.58
C SER A 165 -3.50 8.01 13.53
N GLY A 166 -2.92 7.72 12.36
CA GLY A 166 -1.46 7.69 12.16
C GLY A 166 -0.80 9.05 12.36
N ALA A 167 -1.42 10.15 11.93
CA ALA A 167 -0.94 11.51 12.16
C ALA A 167 -1.01 11.90 13.64
N ALA A 168 -2.09 11.52 14.34
CA ALA A 168 -2.22 11.73 15.77
C ALA A 168 -1.15 10.95 16.56
N GLU A 169 -0.90 9.69 16.18
CA GLU A 169 0.17 8.87 16.77
C GLU A 169 1.55 9.50 16.53
N LEU A 170 1.85 9.91 15.30
CA LEU A 170 3.11 10.56 14.94
C LEU A 170 3.30 11.86 15.73
N LYS A 171 2.26 12.68 15.85
CA LYS A 171 2.27 13.90 16.66
C LYS A 171 2.55 13.59 18.14
N GLY A 172 1.97 12.51 18.67
CA GLY A 172 2.26 12.00 20.01
C GLY A 172 3.73 11.63 20.19
N LYS A 173 4.30 10.86 19.24
CA LYS A 173 5.72 10.48 19.23
C LYS A 173 6.65 11.70 19.16
N ILE A 174 6.32 12.69 18.33
CA ILE A 174 7.09 13.95 18.24
C ILE A 174 7.05 14.70 19.58
N ALA A 175 5.88 14.83 20.21
CA ALA A 175 5.77 15.51 21.50
C ALA A 175 6.55 14.77 22.61
N ALA A 176 6.54 13.43 22.60
CA ALA A 176 7.34 12.63 23.51
C ALA A 176 8.85 12.84 23.28
N ALA A 177 9.31 12.77 22.03
CA ALA A 177 10.71 13.01 21.67
C ALA A 177 11.17 14.43 22.00
N GLN A 178 10.32 15.45 21.84
CA GLN A 178 10.63 16.82 22.26
C GLN A 178 10.77 16.95 23.77
N ARG A 179 9.91 16.27 24.55
CA ARG A 179 10.02 16.25 26.01
C ARG A 179 11.27 15.53 26.48
N GLU A 180 11.62 14.41 25.84
CA GLU A 180 12.85 13.67 26.11
C GLU A 180 14.09 14.49 25.76
N GLY A 181 14.11 15.14 24.59
CA GLY A 181 15.17 16.07 24.20
C GLY A 181 15.32 17.26 25.16
N ALA A 182 14.21 17.83 25.65
CA ALA A 182 14.22 18.86 26.67
C ALA A 182 14.67 18.34 28.05
N GLY A 183 14.36 17.09 28.37
CA GLY A 183 14.80 16.39 29.59
C GLY A 183 16.30 16.11 29.58
N ILE A 184 16.85 15.70 28.44
CA ILE A 184 18.29 15.48 28.23
C ILE A 184 19.05 16.80 28.30
N ALA A 185 18.53 17.88 27.71
CA ALA A 185 19.10 19.22 27.84
C ALA A 185 19.17 19.69 29.30
N ARG A 186 18.12 19.44 30.09
CA ARG A 186 18.10 19.71 31.54
C ARG A 186 19.05 18.84 32.35
N HIS A 187 19.18 17.55 32.00
CA HIS A 187 20.05 16.61 32.73
C HIS A 187 21.54 16.91 32.52
N ASN A 188 21.92 17.41 31.34
CA ASN A 188 23.29 17.86 31.04
C ASN A 188 23.60 19.28 31.56
N GLY A 189 22.75 19.87 32.41
CA GLY A 189 22.97 21.21 32.98
C GLY A 189 22.85 22.35 31.98
N TRP A 190 22.33 22.09 30.77
CA TRP A 190 22.17 23.09 29.73
C TRP A 190 20.79 23.72 29.87
N ASN A 191 20.76 24.85 30.59
CA ASN A 191 19.53 25.51 31.00
C ASN A 191 18.94 26.37 29.86
N GLY A 192 18.68 25.74 28.71
CA GLY A 192 18.16 26.38 27.51
C GLY A 192 19.14 27.35 26.87
N VAL A 193 18.98 27.55 25.56
CA VAL A 193 19.51 28.72 24.87
C VAL A 193 18.77 29.91 25.48
N GLY A 194 19.49 30.76 26.21
CA GLY A 194 18.94 32.06 26.60
C GLY A 194 18.43 32.79 25.35
N SER A 195 17.48 33.71 25.50
CA SER A 195 16.90 34.45 24.37
C SER A 195 17.93 35.17 23.47
N ASP A 196 19.20 35.22 23.89
CA ASP A 196 20.32 35.76 23.16
C ASP A 196 21.52 34.77 23.17
N PRO A 197 21.83 34.11 22.03
CA PRO A 197 22.99 33.24 21.88
C PRO A 197 24.34 33.91 22.17
N ALA A 198 24.42 35.24 22.05
CA ALA A 198 25.65 35.97 22.36
C ALA A 198 25.93 35.98 23.87
N ASP A 199 24.89 36.10 24.69
CA ASP A 199 25.01 36.25 26.15
C ASP A 199 25.46 34.94 26.82
N ASP A 200 25.04 33.78 26.28
CA ASP A 200 25.50 32.47 26.70
C ASP A 200 26.97 32.21 26.34
N PHE A 201 27.43 32.70 25.19
CA PHE A 201 28.85 32.63 24.80
C PHE A 201 29.74 33.43 25.77
N TYR A 202 29.32 34.63 26.16
CA TYR A 202 30.08 35.46 27.11
C TYR A 202 30.08 34.89 28.54
N ARG A 203 29.01 34.21 28.98
CA ARG A 203 28.99 33.52 30.28
C ARG A 203 29.94 32.34 30.32
N SER A 204 30.06 31.58 29.23
CA SER A 204 30.99 30.42 29.16
C SER A 204 32.46 30.82 29.36
N PHE A 205 32.85 32.03 28.92
CA PHE A 205 34.20 32.56 29.08
C PHE A 205 34.48 33.20 30.44
N ARG A 206 33.45 33.60 31.20
CA ARG A 206 33.61 34.27 32.50
C ARG A 206 33.54 33.33 33.71
N GLY A 207 33.15 32.07 33.52
CA GLY A 207 32.93 31.10 34.61
C GLY A 207 34.16 30.31 35.07
N GLY A 208 35.37 30.60 34.57
CA GLY A 208 36.58 29.85 34.92
C GLY A 208 37.55 30.65 35.80
N ARG A 209 37.34 30.68 37.12
CA ARG A 209 38.38 30.82 38.15
C ARG A 209 37.97 30.07 39.41
#